data_AF-A0A958ZQ86-F1
#
_entry.id   AF-A0A958ZQ86-F1
#
_cell.length_a   1.000
_cell.length_b   1.000
_cell.length_c   1.000
_cell.angle_alpha   90.00
_cell.angle_beta   90.00
_cell.angle_gamma   90.00
#
_symmetry.space_group_name_H-M   'P 1'
#
loop_
_entity.id
_entity.type
_entity.pdbx_description
1 polymer ?
#
loop_
_entity_poly.entity_id
_entity_poly.type
_entity_poly.pdbx_seq_one_letter_code
_entity_poly.pdbx_strand_id
1 'polypeptide(L)'
;MSSTATIKPKLNFWQIWNMSFGFLGIQFGFALQNANTSRIFETLGADTANLAMYWLAAPITGLIVQPLIGYYSDRTWHQRWGRRRPYFAIGAILASLALCLMPNASLLWMA
;
A
#
# COMPACT_ATOMS: atom_id res chain seq x y z
N MET A 1 40.25 -5.99 9.42
CA MET A 1 38.85 -5.64 9.73
C MET A 1 37.97 -6.80 9.31
N SER A 2 37.54 -7.61 10.28
CA SER A 2 36.81 -8.86 10.08
C SER A 2 35.37 -8.56 9.67
N SER A 3 35.00 -8.86 8.43
CA SER A 3 33.60 -8.89 7.99
C SER A 3 32.87 -10.01 8.74
N THR A 4 32.15 -9.67 9.80
CA THR A 4 31.16 -10.56 10.40
C THR A 4 30.06 -10.79 9.38
N ALA A 5 30.11 -11.92 8.66
CA ALA A 5 29.03 -12.36 7.80
C ALA A 5 27.78 -12.55 8.66
N THR A 6 26.86 -11.57 8.65
CA THR A 6 25.55 -11.69 9.30
C THR A 6 24.81 -12.85 8.66
N ILE A 7 24.74 -13.98 9.37
CA ILE A 7 23.97 -15.15 8.96
C ILE A 7 22.52 -14.70 8.78
N LYS A 8 22.03 -14.65 7.53
CA LYS A 8 20.62 -14.34 7.26
C LYS A 8 19.76 -15.39 7.98
N PRO A 9 18.79 -14.98 8.82
CA PRO A 9 17.93 -15.94 9.50
C PRO A 9 17.17 -16.77 8.47
N LYS A 10 17.26 -18.10 8.57
CA LYS A 10 16.46 -19.02 7.76
C LYS A 10 15.01 -18.92 8.26
N LEU A 11 14.11 -18.49 7.39
CA LEU A 11 12.69 -18.38 7.72
C LEU A 11 12.04 -19.78 7.68
N ASN A 12 11.20 -20.08 8.67
CA ASN A 12 10.41 -21.31 8.69
C ASN A 12 9.33 -21.26 7.58
N PHE A 13 8.87 -22.42 7.12
CA PHE A 13 7.81 -22.55 6.11
C PHE A 13 6.59 -21.68 6.44
N TRP A 14 6.11 -21.71 7.69
CA TRP A 14 4.97 -20.90 8.14
C TRP A 14 5.22 -19.39 8.10
N GLN A 15 6.47 -18.95 8.27
CA GLN A 15 6.83 -17.54 8.15
C GLN A 15 6.81 -17.09 6.68
N ILE A 16 7.28 -17.95 5.78
CA ILE A 16 7.23 -17.71 4.33
C ILE A 16 5.77 -17.69 3.87
N TRP A 17 4.97 -18.68 4.28
CA TRP A 17 3.54 -18.75 3.99
C TRP A 17 2.81 -17.47 4.40
N ASN A 18 2.96 -17.02 5.65
CA ASN A 18 2.29 -15.82 6.14
C ASN A 18 2.71 -14.55 5.36
N MET A 19 3.99 -14.46 4.97
CA MET A 19 4.46 -13.34 4.14
C MET A 19 3.87 -13.39 2.72
N SER A 20 3.86 -14.58 2.10
CA SER A 20 3.27 -14.79 0.77
C SER A 20 1.77 -14.55 0.75
N PHE A 21 1.04 -15.00 1.76
CA PHE A 21 -0.41 -14.78 1.88
C PHE A 21 -0.74 -13.30 2.06
N GLY A 22 0.03 -12.58 2.90
CA GLY A 22 -0.11 -11.14 3.03
C GLY A 22 0.16 -10.40 1.72
N PHE A 23 1.17 -10.82 0.96
CA PHE A 23 1.45 -10.27 -0.36
C PHE A 23 0.34 -10.57 -1.38
N LEU A 24 -0.20 -11.80 -1.37
CA LEU A 24 -1.33 -12.20 -2.20
C LEU A 24 -2.56 -11.30 -1.97
N GLY A 25 -2.87 -10.97 -0.71
CA GLY A 25 -3.97 -10.06 -0.38
C GLY A 25 -3.79 -8.66 -0.98
N ILE A 26 -2.57 -8.13 -0.95
CA ILE A 26 -2.25 -6.83 -1.58
C ILE A 26 -2.44 -6.88 -3.09
N GLN A 27 -1.95 -7.94 -3.74
CA GLN A 27 -2.11 -8.10 -5.19
C GLN A 27 -3.58 -8.22 -5.59
N PHE A 28 -4.39 -8.92 -4.80
CA PHE A 28 -5.82 -9.00 -5.02
C PHE A 28 -6.49 -7.62 -4.90
N GLY A 29 -6.13 -6.84 -3.89
CA GLY A 29 -6.62 -5.46 -3.73
C GLY A 29 -6.23 -4.53 -4.87
N PHE A 30 -5.00 -4.62 -5.38
CA PHE A 30 -4.58 -3.86 -6.57
C PHE A 30 -5.30 -4.32 -7.84
N ALA A 31 -5.52 -5.62 -8.02
CA ALA A 31 -6.26 -6.15 -9.15
C ALA A 31 -7.72 -5.67 -9.13
N LEU A 32 -8.38 -5.71 -7.97
CA LEU A 32 -9.75 -5.22 -7.82
C LEU A 32 -9.84 -3.72 -8.07
N GLN A 33 -8.89 -2.93 -7.57
CA GLN A 33 -8.79 -1.52 -7.89
C GLN A 33 -8.64 -1.34 -9.40
N ASN A 34 -7.60 -1.88 -10.03
CA ASN A 34 -7.37 -1.72 -11.48
C ASN A 34 -8.56 -2.14 -12.35
N ALA A 35 -9.30 -3.19 -11.97
CA ALA A 35 -10.48 -3.65 -12.70
C ALA A 35 -11.71 -2.72 -12.54
N ASN A 36 -11.84 -2.03 -11.40
CA ASN A 36 -13.00 -1.20 -11.09
C ASN A 36 -12.71 0.31 -11.11
N THR A 37 -11.44 0.73 -11.22
CA THR A 37 -11.01 2.14 -11.22
C THR A 37 -11.75 2.94 -12.28
N SER A 38 -11.86 2.41 -13.50
CA SER A 38 -12.60 3.09 -14.58
C SER A 38 -14.09 3.25 -14.26
N ARG A 39 -14.72 2.21 -13.68
CA ARG A 39 -16.13 2.24 -13.28
C ARG A 39 -16.41 3.22 -12.14
N ILE A 40 -15.52 3.28 -11.15
CA ILE A 40 -15.62 4.21 -10.02
C ILE A 40 -15.49 5.66 -10.50
N PHE A 41 -14.59 5.94 -11.44
CA PHE A 41 -14.46 7.29 -12.01
C PHE A 41 -15.67 7.68 -12.88
N GLU A 42 -16.23 6.75 -13.64
CA GLU A 42 -17.47 6.98 -14.40
C GLU A 42 -18.67 7.28 -13.49
N THR A 43 -18.84 6.52 -12.39
CA THR A 43 -19.97 6.74 -11.45
C THR A 43 -19.84 8.02 -10.62
N LEU A 44 -18.62 8.53 -10.44
CA LEU A 44 -18.35 9.82 -9.78
C LEU A 44 -18.53 11.03 -10.71
N GLY A 45 -18.98 10.82 -11.96
CA GLY A 45 -19.24 11.91 -12.92
C GLY A 45 -17.99 12.48 -13.56
N ALA A 46 -16.86 11.77 -13.50
CA ALA A 46 -15.61 12.24 -14.09
C ALA A 46 -15.62 12.05 -15.62
N ASP A 47 -15.23 13.10 -16.35
CA ASP A 47 -15.15 13.08 -17.81
C ASP A 47 -14.17 11.99 -18.29
N THR A 48 -14.68 11.00 -19.03
CA THR A 48 -13.92 9.80 -19.45
C THR A 48 -12.72 10.15 -20.33
N ALA A 49 -12.71 11.35 -20.93
CA ALA A 49 -11.57 11.89 -21.68
C ALA A 49 -10.33 12.14 -20.81
N ASN A 50 -10.50 12.39 -19.50
CA ASN A 50 -9.41 12.66 -18.55
C ASN A 50 -9.04 11.44 -17.68
N LEU A 51 -9.58 10.25 -17.99
CA LEU A 51 -9.30 9.02 -17.23
C LEU A 51 -7.79 8.74 -17.12
N ALA A 52 -7.04 9.00 -18.21
CA ALA A 52 -5.59 8.87 -18.24
C ALA A 52 -4.89 9.77 -17.21
N MET A 53 -5.41 10.99 -16.97
CA MET A 53 -4.89 11.92 -15.97
C MET A 53 -5.14 11.40 -14.55
N TYR A 54 -6.30 10.81 -14.28
CA TYR A 54 -6.58 10.19 -12.97
C TYR A 54 -5.71 8.97 -12.70
N TRP A 55 -5.41 8.18 -13.74
CA TRP A 55 -4.48 7.06 -13.64
C TRP A 55 -3.03 7.50 -13.35
N LEU A 56 -2.65 8.73 -13.71
CA LEU A 56 -1.34 9.30 -13.36
C LEU A 56 -1.23 9.68 -11.86
N ALA A 57 -2.34 9.91 -11.17
CA ALA A 57 -2.30 10.26 -9.75
C ALA A 57 -1.67 9.14 -8.89
N ALA A 58 -1.93 7.88 -9.23
CA ALA A 58 -1.38 6.71 -8.52
C ALA A 58 0.17 6.63 -8.58
N PRO A 59 0.83 6.64 -9.77
CA PRO A 59 2.28 6.62 -9.86
C PRO A 59 2.94 7.89 -9.31
N ILE A 60 2.32 9.07 -9.44
CA ILE A 60 2.87 10.31 -8.86
C ILE A 60 2.90 10.21 -7.33
N THR A 61 1.80 9.76 -6.73
CA THR A 61 1.74 9.56 -5.27
C THR A 61 2.74 8.49 -4.85
N GLY A 62 2.87 7.40 -5.61
CA GLY A 62 3.87 6.36 -5.38
C GLY A 62 5.31 6.89 -5.39
N LEU A 63 5.65 7.73 -6.37
CA LEU A 63 6.98 8.32 -6.52
C LEU A 63 7.41 9.15 -5.30
N ILE A 64 6.46 9.84 -4.65
CA ILE A 64 6.73 10.68 -3.48
C ILE A 64 6.70 9.86 -2.20
N VAL A 65 5.68 9.03 -2.02
CA VAL A 65 5.42 8.30 -0.78
C VAL A 65 6.44 7.17 -0.57
N GLN A 66 6.83 6.45 -1.63
CA GLN A 66 7.80 5.35 -1.52
C GLN A 66 9.16 5.78 -0.92
N PRO A 67 9.88 6.79 -1.45
CA PRO A 67 11.17 7.20 -0.90
C PRO A 67 11.04 7.82 0.50
N LEU A 68 9.94 8.55 0.76
CA LEU A 68 9.68 9.14 2.08
C LEU A 68 9.53 8.06 3.15
N ILE A 69 8.67 7.07 2.91
CA ILE A 69 8.46 5.95 3.83
C ILE A 69 9.73 5.10 3.93
N GLY A 70 10.46 4.88 2.84
CA GLY A 70 11.73 4.17 2.85
C GLY A 70 12.76 4.82 3.77
N TYR A 71 12.92 6.14 3.64
CA TYR A 71 13.84 6.93 4.46
C TYR A 71 13.47 6.93 5.95
N TYR A 72 12.19 7.13 6.28
CA TYR A 72 11.74 7.10 7.67
C TYR A 72 11.80 5.69 8.25
N SER A 73 11.37 4.67 7.50
CA SER A 73 11.38 3.27 7.94
C SER A 73 12.79 2.81 8.27
N ASP A 74 13.79 3.21 7.49
CA ASP A 74 15.17 2.78 7.74
C ASP A 74 15.80 3.42 9.00
N ARG A 75 15.24 4.53 9.52
CA ARG A 75 15.73 5.23 10.72
C ARG A 75 15.05 4.82 12.02
N THR A 76 13.88 4.21 11.94
CA THR A 76 13.12 3.78 13.12
C THR A 76 13.39 2.31 13.47
N TRP A 77 13.77 2.05 14.72
CA TRP A 77 13.90 0.70 15.24
C TRP A 77 12.94 0.49 16.42
N HIS A 78 11.78 -0.12 16.16
CA HIS A 78 10.80 -0.37 17.22
C HIS A 78 11.14 -1.67 17.97
N GLN A 79 11.30 -1.60 19.31
CA GLN A 79 11.71 -2.71 20.19
C GLN A 79 10.92 -4.01 19.98
N ARG A 80 9.63 -3.90 19.66
CA ARG A 80 8.69 -5.04 19.54
C ARG A 80 8.41 -5.49 18.10
N TRP A 81 8.39 -4.58 17.14
CA TRP A 81 7.92 -4.83 15.76
C TRP A 81 9.03 -4.69 14.70
N GLY A 82 10.23 -4.27 15.10
CA GLY A 82 11.37 -4.08 14.20
C GLY A 82 11.22 -2.85 13.29
N ARG A 83 11.91 -2.86 12.15
CA ARG A 83 12.12 -1.69 11.28
C ARG A 83 11.01 -1.40 10.26
N ARG A 84 10.43 -2.43 9.63
CA ARG A 84 9.54 -2.29 8.46
C ARG A 84 8.08 -2.70 8.68
N ARG A 85 7.83 -3.60 9.64
CA ARG A 85 6.48 -4.07 9.99
C ARG A 85 5.52 -2.98 10.52
N PRO A 86 5.96 -1.99 11.34
CA PRO A 86 5.02 -0.97 11.84
C PRO A 86 4.47 -0.07 10.72
N TYR A 87 5.30 0.33 9.75
CA TYR A 87 4.86 1.12 8.59
C TYR A 87 3.86 0.36 7.73
N PHE A 88 4.09 -0.94 7.53
CA PHE A 88 3.19 -1.79 6.78
C PHE A 88 1.84 -1.98 7.49
N ALA A 89 1.85 -2.16 8.82
CA ALA A 89 0.63 -2.31 9.60
C ALA A 89 -0.20 -1.02 9.64
N ILE A 90 0.43 0.14 9.84
CA ILE A 90 -0.24 1.44 9.79
C ILE A 90 -0.82 1.69 8.39
N GLY A 91 -0.04 1.43 7.34
CA GLY A 91 -0.51 1.52 5.96
C GLY A 91 -1.70 0.61 5.66
N ALA A 92 -1.69 -0.64 6.17
CA ALA A 92 -2.80 -1.57 6.01
C ALA A 92 -4.08 -1.07 6.71
N ILE A 93 -3.97 -0.56 7.95
CA ILE A 93 -5.12 0.00 8.68
C ILE A 93 -5.68 1.22 7.94
N LEU A 94 -4.82 2.14 7.51
CA LEU A 94 -5.23 3.32 6.75
C LEU A 94 -5.89 2.94 5.42
N ALA A 95 -5.35 1.95 4.70
CA ALA A 95 -5.93 1.46 3.46
C ALA A 95 -7.29 0.78 3.68
N SER A 96 -7.43 -0.02 4.74
CA SER A 96 -8.72 -0.62 5.13
C SER A 96 -9.76 0.44 5.47
N LEU A 97 -9.38 1.48 6.23
CA LEU A 97 -10.27 2.61 6.55
C LEU A 97 -10.65 3.38 5.28
N ALA A 98 -9.69 3.66 4.40
CA ALA A 98 -9.95 4.33 3.12
C ALA A 98 -10.92 3.54 2.24
N LEU A 99 -10.76 2.21 2.15
CA LEU A 99 -11.68 1.32 1.42
C LEU A 99 -13.09 1.31 2.03
N CYS A 100 -13.22 1.35 3.36
CA CYS A 100 -14.53 1.45 4.02
C CYS A 100 -15.19 2.82 3.81
N LEU A 101 -14.41 3.90 3.70
CA LEU A 101 -14.90 5.26 3.52
C LEU A 101 -15.17 5.61 2.04
N MET A 102 -14.48 4.96 1.10
CA MET A 102 -14.62 5.16 -0.35
C MET A 102 -16.07 5.09 -0.86
N PRO A 103 -16.92 4.12 -0.46
CA PRO A 103 -18.33 4.11 -0.87
C PRO A 103 -19.17 5.26 -0.30
N ASN A 104 -18.71 5.94 0.76
CA ASN A 104 -19.35 7.15 1.33
C ASN A 104 -18.73 8.45 0.80
N ALA A 105 -17.74 8.39 -0.10
CA ALA A 105 -17.01 9.56 -0.59
C ALA A 105 -17.88 10.49 -1.45
N SER A 106 -18.96 9.98 -2.05
CA SER A 106 -20.00 10.80 -2.70
C SER A 106 -20.64 11.81 -1.75
N LEU A 107 -20.67 11.54 -0.44
CA LEU A 107 -21.21 12.45 0.57
C LEU A 107 -20.15 13.44 1.13
N LEU A 108 -18.85 13.15 0.94
CA LEU A 108 -17.74 13.95 1.50
C LEU A 108 -17.08 14.90 0.49
N TRP A 109 -17.20 14.63 -0.82
CA TRP A 109 -16.59 15.45 -1.89
C TRP A 109 -17.62 16.17 -2.79
N MET A 110 -18.91 15.85 -2.68
CA MET A 110 -20.01 16.57 -3.36
C MET A 110 -20.88 17.39 -2.39
N ALA A 111 -20.32 17.86 -1.26
CA ALA A 111 -20.92 18.85 -0.38
C ALA A 111 -20.12 20.16 -0.43
#